data_AF-A0A318CJY7-F1
#
_entry.id   AF-A0A318CJY7-F1
#
_cell.length_a   1.000
_cell.length_b   1.000
_cell.length_c   1.000
_cell.angle_alpha   90.00
_cell.angle_beta   90.00
_cell.angle_gamma   90.00
#
_symmetry.space_group_name_H-M   'P 1'
#
loop_
_entity.id
_entity.type
_entity.pdbx_description
1 polymer ?
#
loop_
_entity_poly.entity_id
_entity_poly.type
_entity_poly.pdbx_seq_one_letter_code
_entity_poly.pdbx_strand_id
1 'polypeptide(L)'
;SMKEAIGDMPIEVIQSTSDEGKGICRHVRKDLGVHHSPDLFHIQREIVKATGVVLASNRRKAEKAMEKASLEIEKHREEQKAYLNGKPRPGRPPAFEKRIDAALDKERECSASLETARSHQECVKKAVQGISEAYHPYDLETGASRSAEDVFSSLEKHFSKIEDTVSEASLPARCFKRIEKAKRVVVDMIATRASCKTQRIECFFGF
;
A
#
# COMPACT_ATOMS: atom_id res chain seq x y z
N SER A 1 31.90 12.52 -16.47
CA SER A 1 30.77 11.58 -16.70
C SER A 1 31.20 10.15 -16.41
N MET A 2 30.29 9.17 -16.30
CA MET A 2 30.71 7.76 -16.06
C MET A 2 31.61 7.23 -17.19
N LYS A 3 31.39 7.68 -18.45
CA LYS A 3 32.29 7.41 -19.58
C LYS A 3 33.71 7.94 -19.37
N GLU A 4 33.87 9.15 -18.84
CA GLU A 4 35.20 9.69 -18.51
C GLU A 4 35.87 8.93 -17.35
N ALA A 5 35.10 8.41 -16.41
CA ALA A 5 35.63 7.65 -15.28
C ALA A 5 36.10 6.24 -15.67
N ILE A 6 35.48 5.66 -16.71
CA ILE A 6 35.84 4.33 -17.23
C ILE A 6 37.08 4.42 -18.14
N GLY A 7 37.31 5.56 -18.81
CA GLY A 7 38.48 5.76 -19.65
C GLY A 7 38.61 4.68 -20.72
N ASP A 8 39.83 4.12 -20.88
CA ASP A 8 40.13 3.02 -21.81
C ASP A 8 40.02 1.63 -21.17
N MET A 9 39.40 1.52 -19.99
CA MET A 9 39.22 0.22 -19.34
C MET A 9 38.23 -0.63 -20.14
N PRO A 10 38.44 -1.96 -20.27
CA PRO A 10 37.56 -2.87 -20.99
C PRO A 10 36.29 -3.18 -20.16
N ILE A 11 35.55 -2.14 -19.79
CA ILE A 11 34.34 -2.22 -18.97
C ILE A 11 33.16 -1.74 -19.80
N GLU A 12 32.22 -2.64 -20.04
CA GLU A 12 30.96 -2.31 -20.69
C GLU A 12 29.85 -2.15 -19.64
N VAL A 13 29.19 -0.99 -19.63
CA VAL A 13 28.01 -0.78 -18.80
C VAL A 13 26.80 -1.31 -19.57
N ILE A 14 26.18 -2.37 -19.07
CA ILE A 14 25.06 -3.04 -19.75
C ILE A 14 23.71 -2.46 -19.28
N GLN A 15 23.62 -2.14 -17.98
CA GLN A 15 22.39 -1.68 -17.34
C GLN A 15 22.71 -0.72 -16.19
N SER A 16 21.80 0.22 -15.95
CA SER A 16 21.77 1.01 -14.73
C SER A 16 20.40 0.90 -14.04
N THR A 17 20.42 0.58 -12.74
CA THR A 17 19.22 0.57 -11.89
C THR A 17 19.24 1.82 -11.03
N SER A 18 18.16 2.60 -11.01
CA SER A 18 18.08 3.84 -10.23
C SER A 18 16.64 4.22 -9.89
N ASP A 19 16.48 5.26 -9.07
CA ASP A 19 15.19 5.90 -8.93
C ASP A 19 14.79 6.58 -10.25
N GLU A 20 13.49 6.71 -10.52
CA GLU A 20 12.93 7.34 -11.73
C GLU A 20 13.21 8.86 -11.83
N GLY A 21 14.37 9.32 -11.34
CA GLY A 21 14.85 10.69 -11.47
C GLY A 21 15.14 11.01 -12.93
N LYS A 22 14.42 11.99 -13.49
CA LYS A 22 14.52 12.38 -14.91
C LYS A 22 15.96 12.64 -15.38
N GLY A 23 16.80 13.21 -14.53
CA GLY A 23 18.22 13.46 -14.84
C GLY A 23 19.01 12.18 -15.02
N ILE A 24 18.79 11.19 -14.14
CA ILE A 24 19.45 9.88 -14.20
C ILE A 24 18.92 9.09 -15.39
N CYS A 25 17.59 9.00 -15.57
CA CYS A 25 17.01 8.32 -16.73
C CYS A 25 17.52 8.90 -18.06
N ARG A 26 17.65 10.23 -18.15
CA ARG A 26 18.23 10.89 -19.33
C ARG A 26 19.70 10.51 -19.51
N HIS A 27 20.51 10.57 -18.45
CA HIS A 27 21.93 10.22 -18.53
C HIS A 27 22.12 8.77 -18.96
N VAL A 28 21.39 7.84 -18.35
CA VAL A 28 21.43 6.41 -18.65
C VAL A 28 21.01 6.13 -20.09
N ARG A 29 19.87 6.69 -20.53
CA ARG A 29 19.32 6.40 -21.87
C ARG A 29 20.00 7.17 -23.00
N LYS A 30 20.41 8.43 -22.77
CA LYS A 30 20.96 9.30 -23.83
C LYS A 30 22.47 9.42 -23.82
N ASP A 31 23.10 9.47 -22.65
CA ASP A 31 24.55 9.72 -22.57
C ASP A 31 25.31 8.38 -22.54
N LEU A 32 24.79 7.41 -21.78
CA LEU A 32 25.35 6.06 -21.71
C LEU A 32 24.80 5.13 -22.81
N GLY A 33 23.53 5.30 -23.20
CA GLY A 33 22.88 4.45 -24.21
C GLY A 33 22.52 3.06 -23.68
N VAL A 34 22.45 2.90 -22.36
CA VAL A 34 22.29 1.61 -21.69
C VAL A 34 20.86 1.46 -21.17
N HIS A 35 20.45 0.20 -20.91
CA HIS A 35 19.11 -0.06 -20.39
C HIS A 35 18.94 0.52 -18.98
N HIS A 36 17.83 1.23 -18.75
CA HIS A 36 17.46 1.73 -17.43
C HIS A 36 16.42 0.81 -16.81
N SER A 37 16.72 0.27 -15.63
CA SER A 37 15.75 -0.51 -14.85
C SER A 37 15.24 0.30 -13.66
N PRO A 38 13.92 0.39 -13.47
CA PRO A 38 13.36 0.93 -12.23
C PRO A 38 13.68 0.03 -11.04
N ASP A 39 13.83 0.63 -9.86
CA ASP A 39 13.91 -0.10 -8.59
C ASP A 39 12.51 -0.37 -8.00
N LEU A 40 12.34 -1.55 -7.39
CA LEU A 40 11.13 -2.00 -6.69
C LEU A 40 10.69 -1.00 -5.61
N PHE A 41 11.65 -0.37 -4.93
CA PHE A 41 11.36 0.66 -3.93
C PHE A 41 10.57 1.84 -4.52
N HIS A 42 10.75 2.17 -5.81
CA HIS A 42 10.00 3.26 -6.45
C HIS A 42 8.50 2.95 -6.50
N ILE A 43 8.16 1.72 -6.89
CA ILE A 43 6.78 1.24 -6.94
C ILE A 43 6.16 1.23 -5.54
N GLN A 44 6.84 0.58 -4.58
CA GLN A 44 6.35 0.49 -3.21
C GLN A 44 6.14 1.87 -2.59
N ARG A 45 7.08 2.80 -2.82
CA ARG A 45 6.99 4.17 -2.32
C ARG A 45 5.81 4.94 -2.90
N GLU A 46 5.51 4.80 -4.19
CA GLU A 46 4.33 5.46 -4.78
C GLU A 46 3.02 4.91 -4.21
N ILE A 47 2.93 3.58 -4.01
CA ILE A 47 1.77 2.93 -3.38
C ILE A 47 1.61 3.40 -1.93
N VAL A 48 2.68 3.35 -1.12
CA VAL A 48 2.66 3.79 0.29
C VAL A 48 2.31 5.27 0.40
N LYS A 49 2.79 6.13 -0.50
CA LYS A 49 2.38 7.54 -0.55
C LYS A 49 0.92 7.73 -0.94
N ALA A 50 0.38 6.85 -1.77
CA ALA A 50 -1.01 6.91 -2.18
C ALA A 50 -1.96 6.57 -1.03
N THR A 51 -1.66 5.54 -0.26
CA THR A 51 -2.60 4.93 0.69
C THR A 51 -2.27 5.22 2.15
N GLY A 52 -0.99 5.26 2.53
CA GLY A 52 -0.55 5.18 3.92
C GLY A 52 -1.12 6.26 4.83
N VAL A 53 -1.02 7.53 4.42
CA VAL A 53 -1.53 8.66 5.23
C VAL A 53 -3.04 8.64 5.34
N VAL A 54 -3.75 8.30 4.26
CA VAL A 54 -5.22 8.33 4.21
C VAL A 54 -5.80 7.20 5.04
N LEU A 55 -5.30 5.98 4.88
CA LEU A 55 -5.73 4.82 5.67
C LEU A 55 -5.42 5.01 7.16
N ALA A 56 -4.23 5.52 7.50
CA ALA A 56 -3.89 5.85 8.89
C ALA A 56 -4.77 6.98 9.46
N SER A 57 -5.24 7.91 8.63
CA SER A 57 -6.21 8.93 9.06
C SER A 57 -7.59 8.31 9.32
N ASN A 58 -8.06 7.45 8.42
CA ASN A 58 -9.34 6.75 8.57
C ASN A 58 -9.37 5.88 9.83
N ARG A 59 -8.33 5.08 10.08
CA ARG A 59 -8.19 4.30 11.32
C ARG A 59 -8.28 5.20 12.55
N ARG A 60 -7.46 6.27 12.61
CA ARG A 60 -7.45 7.19 13.76
C ARG A 60 -8.79 7.89 13.98
N LYS A 61 -9.54 8.19 12.90
CA LYS A 61 -10.91 8.74 13.01
C LYS A 61 -11.87 7.71 13.60
N ALA A 62 -11.80 6.45 13.14
CA ALA A 62 -12.63 5.37 13.67
C ALA A 62 -12.32 5.04 15.14
N GLU A 63 -11.03 5.03 15.52
CA GLU A 63 -10.61 4.84 16.92
C GLU A 63 -11.20 5.92 17.83
N LYS A 64 -11.10 7.19 17.42
CA LYS A 64 -11.70 8.31 18.17
C LYS A 64 -13.23 8.22 18.23
N ALA A 65 -13.88 7.71 17.18
CA ALA A 65 -15.33 7.54 17.18
C ALA A 65 -15.78 6.42 18.12
N MET A 66 -15.00 5.33 18.20
CA MET A 66 -15.23 4.23 19.13
C MET A 66 -15.03 4.68 20.58
N GLU A 67 -13.93 5.39 20.87
CA GLU A 67 -13.67 5.95 22.20
C GLU A 67 -14.81 6.88 22.66
N LYS A 68 -15.29 7.76 21.78
CA LYS A 68 -16.44 8.63 22.08
C LYS A 68 -17.71 7.83 22.36
N ALA A 69 -18.01 6.79 21.59
CA ALA A 69 -19.20 5.98 21.79
C ALA A 69 -19.14 5.24 23.14
N SER A 70 -17.99 4.70 23.52
CA SER A 70 -17.81 4.05 24.82
C SER A 70 -17.98 5.05 25.99
N LEU A 71 -17.43 6.26 25.88
CA LEU A 71 -17.62 7.32 26.87
C LEU A 71 -19.09 7.76 27.00
N GLU A 72 -19.85 7.80 25.90
CA GLU A 72 -21.28 8.11 25.93
C GLU A 72 -22.10 7.05 26.67
N ILE A 73 -21.76 5.77 26.51
CA ILE A 73 -22.38 4.67 27.27
C ILE A 73 -22.13 4.85 28.77
N GLU A 74 -20.88 5.11 29.16
CA GLU A 74 -20.51 5.32 30.57
C GLU A 74 -21.26 6.52 31.15
N LYS A 75 -21.28 7.64 30.43
CA LYS A 75 -22.03 8.84 30.84
C LYS A 75 -23.51 8.54 31.07
N HIS A 76 -24.17 7.82 30.17
CA HIS A 76 -25.59 7.48 30.35
C HIS A 76 -25.82 6.53 31.54
N ARG A 77 -24.90 5.60 31.79
CA ARG A 77 -24.96 4.71 32.97
C ARG A 77 -24.74 5.48 34.27
N GLU A 78 -23.82 6.44 34.29
CA GLU A 78 -23.60 7.30 35.45
C GLU A 78 -24.79 8.22 35.72
N GLU A 79 -25.36 8.83 34.68
CA GLU A 79 -26.59 9.63 34.79
C GLU A 79 -27.76 8.80 35.37
N GLN A 80 -27.92 7.55 34.91
CA GLN A 80 -28.92 6.63 35.44
C GLN A 80 -28.68 6.31 36.92
N LYS A 81 -27.44 5.97 37.31
CA LYS A 81 -27.08 5.71 38.71
C LYS A 81 -27.31 6.92 39.60
N ALA A 82 -26.90 8.11 39.15
CA ALA A 82 -27.08 9.36 39.88
C ALA A 82 -28.56 9.72 40.06
N TYR A 83 -29.39 9.44 39.05
CA TYR A 83 -30.84 9.61 39.14
C TYR A 83 -31.46 8.66 40.18
N LEU A 84 -31.07 7.39 40.18
CA LEU A 84 -31.57 6.37 41.11
C LEU A 84 -31.13 6.62 42.57
N ASN A 85 -29.91 7.14 42.77
CA ASN A 85 -29.37 7.45 44.10
C ASN A 85 -29.80 8.83 44.63
N GLY A 86 -30.44 9.66 43.80
CA GLY A 86 -30.85 11.02 44.15
C GLY A 86 -32.16 11.09 44.92
N LYS A 87 -32.52 12.30 45.38
CA LYS A 87 -33.84 12.55 45.97
C LYS A 87 -34.96 12.34 44.92
N PRO A 88 -36.12 11.75 45.28
CA PRO A 88 -37.26 11.62 44.37
C PRO A 88 -37.66 12.98 43.80
N ARG A 89 -37.83 13.06 42.48
CA ARG A 89 -38.26 14.27 41.77
C ARG A 89 -39.64 14.05 41.15
N PRO A 90 -40.52 15.07 41.14
CA PRO A 90 -41.81 14.96 40.47
C PRO A 90 -41.61 14.83 38.94
N GLY A 91 -42.40 13.96 38.30
CA GLY A 91 -42.40 13.75 36.86
C GLY A 91 -41.97 12.35 36.41
N ARG A 92 -42.02 12.12 35.08
CA ARG A 92 -41.63 10.84 34.47
C ARG A 92 -40.10 10.73 34.41
N PRO A 93 -39.49 9.59 34.80
CA PRO A 93 -38.06 9.37 34.63
C PRO A 93 -37.63 9.51 33.16
N PRO A 94 -36.42 10.05 32.90
CA PRO A 94 -35.81 9.98 31.58
C PRO A 94 -35.71 8.52 31.09
N ALA A 95 -35.83 8.33 29.76
CA ALA A 95 -35.73 7.01 29.15
C ALA A 95 -34.26 6.54 29.06
N PHE A 96 -33.65 6.25 30.20
CA PHE A 96 -32.23 5.86 30.31
C PHE A 96 -31.89 4.61 29.50
N GLU A 97 -32.72 3.57 29.59
CA GLU A 97 -32.52 2.31 28.85
C GLU A 97 -32.44 2.56 27.35
N LYS A 98 -33.40 3.29 26.77
CA LYS A 98 -33.39 3.64 25.35
C LYS A 98 -32.14 4.42 24.92
N ARG A 99 -31.61 5.29 25.79
CA ARG A 99 -30.37 6.05 25.50
C ARG A 99 -29.14 5.15 25.54
N ILE A 100 -29.08 4.25 26.51
CA ILE A 100 -28.00 3.26 26.64
C ILE A 100 -28.03 2.31 25.45
N ASP A 101 -29.21 1.80 25.06
CA ASP A 101 -29.37 0.92 23.91
C ASP A 101 -28.91 1.59 22.62
N ALA A 102 -29.32 2.84 22.39
CA ALA A 102 -28.87 3.62 21.23
C ALA A 102 -27.35 3.84 21.23
N ALA A 103 -26.75 4.09 22.39
CA ALA A 103 -25.31 4.25 22.53
C ALA A 103 -24.56 2.92 22.31
N LEU A 104 -25.12 1.79 22.73
CA LEU A 104 -24.59 0.45 22.47
C LEU A 104 -24.68 0.06 20.99
N ASP A 105 -25.78 0.41 20.32
CA ASP A 105 -25.90 0.26 18.86
C ASP A 105 -24.83 1.10 18.18
N LYS A 106 -24.60 2.34 18.67
CA LYS A 106 -23.56 3.21 18.11
C LYS A 106 -22.15 2.68 18.31
N GLU A 107 -21.85 2.13 19.47
CA GLU A 107 -20.57 1.48 19.74
C GLU A 107 -20.34 0.28 18.81
N ARG A 108 -21.38 -0.52 18.55
CA ARG A 108 -21.31 -1.63 17.57
C ARG A 108 -20.97 -1.13 16.16
N GLU A 109 -21.62 -0.06 15.70
CA GLU A 109 -21.30 0.55 14.40
C GLU A 109 -19.85 1.09 14.34
N CYS A 110 -19.43 1.79 15.39
CA CYS A 110 -18.08 2.35 15.48
C CYS A 110 -17.01 1.23 15.51
N SER A 111 -17.29 0.15 16.23
CA SER A 111 -16.43 -1.04 16.29
C SER A 111 -16.30 -1.70 14.93
N ALA A 112 -17.41 -1.94 14.23
CA ALA A 112 -17.38 -2.48 12.86
C ALA A 112 -16.59 -1.57 11.92
N SER A 113 -16.80 -0.26 11.99
CA SER A 113 -16.07 0.73 11.18
C SER A 113 -14.56 0.73 11.45
N LEU A 114 -14.17 0.56 12.72
CA LEU A 114 -12.77 0.46 13.11
C LEU A 114 -12.12 -0.82 12.57
N GLU A 115 -12.81 -1.95 12.68
CA GLU A 115 -12.32 -3.22 12.14
C GLU A 115 -12.19 -3.18 10.61
N THR A 116 -13.15 -2.59 9.90
CA THR A 116 -13.04 -2.35 8.45
C THR A 116 -11.83 -1.46 8.13
N ALA A 117 -11.62 -0.37 8.86
CA ALA A 117 -10.48 0.52 8.64
C ALA A 117 -9.12 -0.17 8.91
N ARG A 118 -9.06 -1.05 9.91
CA ARG A 118 -7.88 -1.90 10.20
C ARG A 118 -7.64 -2.91 9.09
N SER A 119 -8.71 -3.58 8.64
CA SER A 119 -8.66 -4.55 7.54
C SER A 119 -8.12 -3.91 6.25
N HIS A 120 -8.61 -2.73 5.87
CA HIS A 120 -8.09 -2.01 4.70
C HIS A 120 -6.58 -1.69 4.81
N GLN A 121 -6.14 -1.25 5.99
CA GLN A 121 -4.72 -0.95 6.23
C GLN A 121 -3.85 -2.21 6.11
N GLU A 122 -4.29 -3.33 6.70
CA GLU A 122 -3.56 -4.59 6.67
C GLU A 122 -3.57 -5.21 5.26
N CYS A 123 -4.69 -5.13 4.53
CA CYS A 123 -4.80 -5.62 3.15
C CYS A 123 -3.77 -4.94 2.24
N VAL A 124 -3.70 -3.60 2.27
CA VAL A 124 -2.70 -2.86 1.48
C VAL A 124 -1.28 -3.18 1.91
N LYS A 125 -1.02 -3.29 3.22
CA LYS A 125 0.32 -3.65 3.73
C LYS A 125 0.76 -5.02 3.22
N LYS A 126 -0.10 -6.05 3.33
CA LYS A 126 0.15 -7.40 2.82
C LYS A 126 0.33 -7.41 1.31
N ALA A 127 -0.47 -6.63 0.57
CA ALA A 127 -0.31 -6.52 -0.88
C ALA A 127 1.04 -5.91 -1.27
N VAL A 128 1.50 -4.86 -0.57
CA VAL A 128 2.82 -4.25 -0.79
C VAL A 128 3.97 -5.22 -0.48
N GLN A 129 3.85 -6.00 0.61
CA GLN A 129 4.82 -7.06 0.93
C GLN A 129 4.84 -8.13 -0.17
N GLY A 130 3.66 -8.58 -0.61
CA GLY A 130 3.51 -9.55 -1.69
C GLY A 130 4.08 -9.07 -3.04
N ILE A 131 4.06 -7.77 -3.34
CA ILE A 131 4.75 -7.21 -4.53
C ILE A 131 6.26 -7.51 -4.48
N SER A 132 6.86 -7.44 -3.29
CA SER A 132 8.30 -7.73 -3.11
C SER A 132 8.60 -9.21 -3.36
N GLU A 133 7.78 -10.08 -2.81
CA GLU A 133 7.91 -11.54 -2.98
C GLU A 133 7.65 -11.94 -4.44
N ALA A 134 6.64 -11.33 -5.07
CA ALA A 134 6.24 -11.61 -6.45
C ALA A 134 7.30 -11.19 -7.47
N TYR A 135 8.04 -10.11 -7.24
CA TYR A 135 9.09 -9.66 -8.15
C TYR A 135 10.34 -10.55 -8.14
N HIS A 136 10.49 -11.42 -7.15
CA HIS A 136 11.68 -12.25 -7.01
C HIS A 136 11.91 -13.15 -8.26
N PRO A 137 13.15 -13.27 -8.76
CA PRO A 137 13.40 -14.01 -10.00
C PRO A 137 13.09 -15.51 -9.94
N TYR A 138 13.22 -16.06 -8.74
CA TYR A 138 13.01 -17.47 -8.42
C TYR A 138 11.89 -17.62 -7.41
N ASP A 139 11.20 -18.74 -7.46
CA ASP A 139 10.33 -19.18 -6.40
C ASP A 139 11.18 -19.58 -5.18
N LEU A 140 10.86 -19.03 -4.00
CA LEU A 140 11.66 -19.23 -2.79
C LEU A 140 11.48 -20.62 -2.16
N GLU A 141 10.38 -21.31 -2.47
CA GLU A 141 10.11 -22.65 -1.95
C GLU A 141 10.69 -23.73 -2.86
N THR A 142 10.51 -23.57 -4.17
CA THR A 142 10.89 -24.59 -5.17
C THR A 142 12.24 -24.32 -5.82
N GLY A 143 12.79 -23.10 -5.70
CA GLY A 143 14.01 -22.68 -6.39
C GLY A 143 13.84 -22.54 -7.91
N ALA A 144 12.64 -22.75 -8.45
CA ALA A 144 12.38 -22.71 -9.88
C ALA A 144 12.42 -21.28 -10.41
N SER A 145 12.96 -21.10 -11.62
CA SER A 145 12.93 -19.80 -12.30
C SER A 145 11.52 -19.44 -12.70
N ARG A 146 11.09 -18.20 -12.45
CA ARG A 146 9.77 -17.71 -12.86
C ARG A 146 9.81 -17.07 -14.25
N SER A 147 8.77 -17.29 -15.04
CA SER A 147 8.59 -16.60 -16.33
C SER A 147 8.26 -15.11 -16.11
N ALA A 148 8.42 -14.29 -17.15
CA ALA A 148 8.08 -12.87 -17.05
C ALA A 148 6.56 -12.69 -16.90
N GLU A 149 5.79 -13.57 -17.54
CA GLU A 149 4.34 -13.63 -17.56
C GLU A 149 3.77 -14.02 -16.19
N ASP A 150 4.38 -14.98 -15.50
CA ASP A 150 3.96 -15.39 -14.15
C ASP A 150 4.21 -14.29 -13.13
N VAL A 151 5.33 -13.59 -13.27
CA VAL A 151 5.70 -12.46 -12.41
C VAL A 151 4.75 -11.30 -12.65
N PHE A 152 4.45 -10.97 -13.91
CA PHE A 152 3.46 -9.95 -14.26
C PHE A 152 2.10 -10.26 -13.65
N SER A 153 1.59 -11.47 -13.87
CA SER A 153 0.28 -11.91 -13.38
C SER A 153 0.20 -11.87 -11.85
N SER A 154 1.30 -12.22 -11.17
CA SER A 154 1.41 -12.15 -9.71
C SER A 154 1.39 -10.70 -9.22
N LEU A 155 2.14 -9.81 -9.86
CA LEU A 155 2.15 -8.40 -9.52
C LEU A 155 0.78 -7.76 -9.74
N GLU A 156 0.14 -8.04 -10.88
CA GLU A 156 -1.18 -7.53 -11.22
C GLU A 156 -2.22 -7.91 -10.16
N LYS A 157 -2.22 -9.16 -9.68
CA LYS A 157 -3.09 -9.59 -8.57
C LYS A 157 -2.92 -8.75 -7.31
N HIS A 158 -1.70 -8.35 -6.96
CA HIS A 158 -1.47 -7.48 -5.80
C HIS A 158 -1.95 -6.05 -6.05
N PHE A 159 -1.76 -5.52 -7.27
CA PHE A 159 -2.29 -4.20 -7.62
C PHE A 159 -3.81 -4.17 -7.63
N SER A 160 -4.48 -5.19 -8.18
CA SER A 160 -5.94 -5.27 -8.15
C SER A 160 -6.47 -5.26 -6.72
N LYS A 161 -5.88 -6.05 -5.81
CA LYS A 161 -6.23 -6.02 -4.37
C LYS A 161 -6.09 -4.62 -3.75
N ILE A 162 -5.06 -3.87 -4.14
CA ILE A 162 -4.87 -2.51 -3.66
C ILE A 162 -5.97 -1.60 -4.22
N GLU A 163 -6.27 -1.69 -5.52
CA GLU A 163 -7.32 -0.90 -6.18
C GLU A 163 -8.70 -1.18 -5.58
N ASP A 164 -9.03 -2.44 -5.34
CA ASP A 164 -10.26 -2.88 -4.69
C ASP A 164 -10.37 -2.27 -3.29
N THR A 165 -9.30 -2.40 -2.47
CA THR A 165 -9.28 -1.83 -1.11
C THR A 165 -9.41 -0.30 -1.12
N VAL A 166 -8.80 0.37 -2.10
CA VAL A 166 -8.86 1.83 -2.25
C VAL A 166 -10.27 2.27 -2.67
N SER A 167 -10.95 1.48 -3.50
CA SER A 167 -12.35 1.67 -3.89
C SER A 167 -13.29 1.46 -2.70
N GLU A 168 -13.16 0.34 -1.98
CA GLU A 168 -13.94 0.02 -0.78
C GLU A 168 -13.79 1.10 0.31
N ALA A 169 -12.55 1.58 0.51
CA ALA A 169 -12.26 2.64 1.48
C ALA A 169 -12.64 4.05 0.99
N SER A 170 -13.21 4.19 -0.22
CA SER A 170 -13.66 5.46 -0.82
C SER A 170 -12.56 6.54 -0.83
N LEU A 171 -11.33 6.15 -1.23
CA LEU A 171 -10.20 7.08 -1.26
C LEU A 171 -10.32 8.09 -2.40
N PRO A 172 -9.70 9.29 -2.26
CA PRO A 172 -9.78 10.34 -3.27
C PRO A 172 -9.05 9.96 -4.57
N ALA A 173 -9.49 10.51 -5.70
CA ALA A 173 -8.94 10.27 -7.05
C ALA A 173 -7.41 10.39 -7.17
N ARG A 174 -6.78 11.24 -6.33
CA ARG A 174 -5.31 11.37 -6.26
C ARG A 174 -4.59 10.08 -5.87
N CYS A 175 -5.24 9.19 -5.12
CA CYS A 175 -4.69 7.90 -4.70
C CYS A 175 -4.62 6.95 -5.90
N PHE A 176 -5.70 6.84 -6.66
CA PHE A 176 -5.76 6.06 -7.91
C PHE A 176 -4.69 6.51 -8.92
N LYS A 177 -4.52 7.82 -9.14
CA LYS A 177 -3.49 8.36 -10.05
C LYS A 177 -2.06 7.93 -9.66
N ARG A 178 -1.77 7.81 -8.37
CA ARG A 178 -0.45 7.35 -7.89
C ARG A 178 -0.27 5.84 -8.08
N ILE A 179 -1.34 5.06 -7.91
CA ILE A 179 -1.32 3.61 -8.14
C ILE A 179 -1.15 3.33 -9.63
N GLU A 180 -1.86 4.05 -10.51
CA GLU A 180 -1.65 3.95 -11.96
C GLU A 180 -0.22 4.31 -12.36
N LYS A 181 0.37 5.34 -11.75
CA LYS A 181 1.78 5.69 -11.97
C LYS A 181 2.69 4.53 -11.60
N ALA A 182 2.45 3.87 -10.47
CA ALA A 182 3.21 2.71 -10.04
C ALA A 182 3.04 1.52 -10.99
N LYS A 183 1.81 1.26 -11.49
CA LYS A 183 1.54 0.23 -12.52
C LYS A 183 2.35 0.44 -13.80
N ARG A 184 2.50 1.68 -14.26
CA ARG A 184 3.29 1.98 -15.48
C ARG A 184 4.75 1.54 -15.34
N VAL A 185 5.32 1.67 -14.15
CA VAL A 185 6.71 1.29 -13.85
C VAL A 185 6.89 -0.23 -13.81
N VAL A 186 5.83 -1.00 -13.52
CA VAL A 186 5.88 -2.48 -13.56
C VAL A 186 6.22 -2.98 -14.95
N VAL A 187 5.67 -2.36 -15.99
CA VAL A 187 5.92 -2.73 -17.39
C VAL A 187 7.42 -2.59 -17.70
N ASP A 188 8.01 -1.48 -17.29
CA ASP A 188 9.44 -1.21 -17.48
C ASP A 188 10.31 -2.21 -16.68
N MET A 189 9.91 -2.57 -15.46
CA MET A 189 10.64 -3.57 -14.63
C MET A 189 10.64 -4.96 -15.25
N ILE A 190 9.56 -5.36 -15.91
CA ILE A 190 9.46 -6.68 -16.54
C ILE A 190 10.22 -6.71 -17.87
N ALA A 191 10.20 -5.60 -18.62
CA ALA A 191 11.03 -5.44 -19.80
C ALA A 191 12.53 -5.64 -19.48
N THR A 192 13.01 -5.15 -18.32
CA THR A 192 14.38 -5.42 -17.85
C THR A 192 14.69 -6.92 -17.76
N ARG A 193 13.74 -7.74 -17.26
CA ARG A 193 13.96 -9.19 -17.12
C ARG A 193 14.08 -9.89 -18.46
N ALA A 194 13.40 -9.40 -19.49
CA ALA A 194 13.57 -9.88 -20.86
C ALA A 194 14.95 -9.48 -21.42
N SER A 195 15.36 -8.21 -21.25
CA SER A 195 16.67 -7.71 -21.70
C SER A 195 17.84 -8.51 -21.09
N CYS A 196 17.78 -8.81 -19.80
CA CYS A 196 18.83 -9.53 -19.08
C CYS A 196 18.96 -10.99 -19.54
N LYS A 197 17.86 -11.65 -19.97
CA LYS A 197 17.92 -12.99 -20.58
C LYS A 197 18.58 -12.96 -21.97
N THR A 198 18.28 -11.95 -22.79
CA THR A 198 18.85 -11.83 -24.14
C THR A 198 20.35 -11.53 -24.09
N GLN A 199 20.79 -10.62 -23.21
CA GLN A 199 22.21 -10.27 -23.06
C GLN A 199 23.05 -11.40 -22.47
N ARG A 200 22.51 -12.24 -21.59
CA ARG A 200 23.23 -13.43 -21.08
C ARG A 200 23.52 -14.46 -22.17
N ILE A 201 22.69 -14.55 -23.21
CA ILE A 201 22.88 -15.46 -24.34
C ILE A 201 23.97 -14.90 -25.28
N GLU A 202 23.95 -13.59 -25.55
CA GLU A 202 24.96 -12.94 -26.40
C GLU A 202 26.36 -12.94 -25.75
N CYS A 203 26.46 -12.73 -24.43
CA CYS A 203 27.75 -12.84 -23.72
C CYS A 203 28.31 -14.27 -23.63
N PHE A 204 27.48 -15.31 -23.81
CA PHE A 204 27.94 -16.71 -23.74
C PHE A 204 28.33 -17.30 -25.10
N PHE A 205 27.89 -16.68 -26.20
CA PHE A 205 28.24 -17.07 -27.58
C PHE A 205 29.33 -16.19 -28.22
N GLY A 206 29.91 -15.26 -27.46
CA GLY A 206 31.01 -14.38 -27.88
C GLY A 206 32.39 -14.80 -27.37
N PHE A 207 32.69 -16.11 -27.37
CA PHE A 207 34.04 -16.66 -27.21
C PHE A 207 34.37 -17.58 -28.38
#